data_AF-A0A804U825-F1
#
_entry.id   AF-A0A804U825-F1
#
_cell.length_a   1.000
_cell.length_b   1.000
_cell.length_c   1.000
_cell.angle_alpha   90.00
_cell.angle_beta   90.00
_cell.angle_gamma   90.00
#
_symmetry.space_group_name_H-M   'P 1'
#
loop_
_entity.id
_entity.type
_entity.pdbx_description
1 polymer ?
#
loop_
_entity_poly.entity_id
_entity_poly.type
_entity_poly.pdbx_seq_one_letter_code
_entity_poly.pdbx_strand_id
1 'polypeptide(L)'
;MAAASNGAPLVVFDFDKTIVDCDSDNWVVDALGATRRFDELLRHLPWNHAIDAMMGELHSEGKTAEDIRGSLRRAPLSPHVVAAIKTAYALGYVRAARLRLRCPLAPSLPCEFSLDPPQILLFFRCELRILSDANAFFVDTILAHHGLADYFSGTDTNPAHVDAAGRLRIRPYHEFGAAAHGHGCALPTCPPNMCKGKVMERILLQEEAAAAAAAASAKSRRRRAVVYLGDGRGDYCPSLKLRGGDYVMPRAGHPLCDLIAASPPAAAVRGWAGFEDLARVLLGIVDGEIARAAAEEGAGAGVVVVVPARQEALMPQAVRVPN
;
A
#
# COMPACT_ATOMS: atom_id res chain seq x y z
N MET A 1 -0.52 19.42 6.69
CA MET A 1 0.73 19.97 6.10
C MET A 1 1.50 18.81 5.50
N ALA A 2 1.80 18.84 4.20
CA ALA A 2 2.58 17.78 3.56
C ALA A 2 3.99 17.77 4.14
N ALA A 3 4.39 16.65 4.74
CA ALA A 3 5.77 16.46 5.19
C ALA A 3 6.68 16.50 3.95
N ALA A 4 7.76 17.28 4.01
CA ALA A 4 8.77 17.32 2.94
C ALA A 4 9.27 15.89 2.64
N SER A 5 9.51 15.58 1.36
CA SER A 5 9.95 14.25 0.96
C SER A 5 11.33 13.94 1.53
N ASN A 6 11.41 12.83 2.25
CA ASN A 6 12.51 12.49 3.15
C ASN A 6 13.34 11.31 2.61
N GLY A 7 13.33 11.09 1.30
CA GLY A 7 14.02 10.00 0.65
C GLY A 7 13.41 8.60 0.84
N ALA A 8 12.60 8.38 1.88
CA ALA A 8 11.81 7.16 2.04
C ALA A 8 10.86 6.95 0.85
N PRO A 9 10.68 5.71 0.36
CA PRO A 9 9.85 5.46 -0.80
C PRO A 9 8.35 5.70 -0.50
N LEU A 10 7.57 5.90 -1.56
CA LEU A 10 6.11 5.79 -1.54
C LEU A 10 5.75 4.32 -1.83
N VAL A 11 4.94 3.71 -0.98
CA VAL A 11 4.46 2.33 -1.20
C VAL A 11 2.99 2.36 -1.55
N VAL A 12 2.63 1.75 -2.66
CA VAL A 12 1.27 1.66 -3.17
C VAL A 12 0.87 0.19 -3.23
N PHE A 13 -0.17 -0.16 -2.48
CA PHE A 13 -0.66 -1.52 -2.37
C PHE A 13 -1.93 -1.70 -3.19
N ASP A 14 -2.02 -2.80 -3.95
CA ASP A 14 -3.32 -3.40 -4.18
C ASP A 14 -3.89 -3.97 -2.86
N PHE A 15 -5.19 -4.25 -2.84
CA PHE A 15 -5.88 -4.70 -1.63
C PHE A 15 -6.19 -6.19 -1.65
N ASP A 16 -7.06 -6.62 -2.55
CA ASP A 16 -7.46 -8.03 -2.68
C ASP A 16 -6.26 -8.89 -3.10
N LYS A 17 -6.15 -10.07 -2.49
CA LYS A 17 -5.02 -11.01 -2.64
C LYS A 17 -3.62 -10.39 -2.43
N THR A 18 -3.53 -9.21 -1.84
CA THR A 18 -2.29 -8.48 -1.59
C THR A 18 -2.18 -8.07 -0.12
N ILE A 19 -3.11 -7.25 0.37
CA ILE A 19 -3.24 -6.94 1.80
C ILE A 19 -4.06 -8.02 2.51
N VAL A 20 -5.22 -8.37 1.95
CA VAL A 20 -6.05 -9.49 2.40
C VAL A 20 -5.79 -10.72 1.54
N ASP A 21 -5.89 -11.93 2.10
CA ASP A 21 -5.68 -13.17 1.38
C ASP A 21 -6.96 -13.72 0.76
N CYS A 22 -7.75 -12.85 0.16
CA CYS A 22 -8.98 -13.19 -0.53
C CYS A 22 -9.33 -12.12 -1.56
N ASP A 23 -10.29 -12.44 -2.41
CA ASP A 23 -11.08 -11.45 -3.12
C ASP A 23 -12.23 -11.01 -2.19
N SER A 24 -12.29 -9.72 -1.83
CA SER A 24 -13.23 -9.22 -0.83
C SER A 24 -14.69 -9.25 -1.29
N ASP A 25 -14.95 -9.12 -2.59
CA ASP A 25 -16.28 -9.25 -3.18
C ASP A 25 -16.77 -10.69 -3.04
N ASN A 26 -15.98 -11.66 -3.53
CA ASN A 26 -16.30 -13.08 -3.39
C ASN A 26 -16.44 -13.50 -1.92
N TRP A 27 -15.58 -12.99 -1.04
CA TRP A 27 -15.64 -13.28 0.40
C TRP A 27 -17.00 -12.90 1.01
N VAL A 28 -17.50 -11.70 0.72
CA VAL A 28 -18.80 -11.23 1.22
C VAL A 28 -19.93 -12.05 0.62
N VAL A 29 -19.90 -12.26 -0.70
CA VAL A 29 -20.93 -13.00 -1.44
C VAL A 29 -21.05 -14.44 -0.93
N ASP A 30 -19.94 -15.13 -0.75
CA ASP A 30 -19.89 -16.51 -0.27
C ASP A 30 -20.38 -16.60 1.18
N ALA A 31 -19.87 -15.73 2.06
CA ALA A 31 -20.25 -15.71 3.48
C ALA A 31 -21.74 -15.41 3.70
N LEU A 32 -22.39 -14.70 2.77
CA LEU A 32 -23.82 -14.39 2.81
C LEU A 32 -24.67 -15.35 1.97
N GLY A 33 -24.09 -16.43 1.43
CA GLY A 33 -24.81 -17.48 0.71
C GLY A 33 -25.36 -17.03 -0.64
N ALA A 34 -24.69 -16.08 -1.30
CA ALA A 34 -25.17 -15.46 -2.53
C ALA A 34 -24.38 -15.86 -3.80
N THR A 35 -23.39 -16.75 -3.69
CA THR A 35 -22.49 -17.17 -4.79
C THR A 35 -23.23 -17.48 -6.09
N ARG A 36 -24.23 -18.37 -6.05
CA ARG A 36 -24.99 -18.76 -7.26
C ARG A 36 -25.71 -17.59 -7.94
N ARG A 37 -26.20 -16.63 -7.16
CA ARG A 37 -26.90 -15.45 -7.69
C ARG A 37 -25.92 -14.44 -8.25
N PHE A 38 -24.76 -14.29 -7.59
CA PHE A 38 -23.69 -13.46 -8.11
C PHE A 38 -23.15 -14.00 -9.44
N ASP A 39 -22.92 -15.30 -9.54
CA ASP A 39 -22.52 -15.97 -10.80
C ASP A 39 -23.54 -15.72 -11.92
N GLU A 40 -24.84 -15.74 -11.59
CA GLU A 40 -25.91 -15.41 -12.53
C GLU A 40 -25.83 -13.96 -13.01
N LEU A 41 -25.63 -13.00 -12.10
CA LEU A 41 -25.47 -11.58 -12.45
C LEU A 41 -24.25 -11.35 -13.36
N LEU A 42 -23.13 -12.04 -13.10
CA LEU A 42 -21.91 -11.94 -13.89
C LEU A 42 -22.06 -12.41 -15.34
N ARG A 43 -23.11 -13.17 -15.69
CA ARG A 43 -23.41 -13.54 -17.09
C ARG A 43 -23.91 -12.37 -17.92
N HIS A 44 -24.40 -11.32 -17.28
CA HIS A 44 -25.11 -10.22 -17.94
C HIS A 44 -24.56 -8.84 -17.55
N LEU A 45 -23.86 -8.75 -16.42
CA LEU A 45 -23.33 -7.50 -15.89
C LEU A 45 -21.81 -7.55 -15.75
N PRO A 46 -21.11 -6.46 -16.07
CA PRO A 46 -19.72 -6.28 -15.65
C PRO A 46 -19.59 -6.36 -14.14
N TRP A 47 -18.45 -6.86 -13.66
CA TRP A 47 -18.20 -7.17 -12.24
C TRP A 47 -18.68 -6.09 -11.26
N ASN A 48 -18.29 -4.82 -11.46
CA ASN A 48 -18.65 -3.73 -10.56
C ASN A 48 -20.17 -3.47 -10.50
N HIS A 49 -20.90 -3.63 -11.61
CA HIS A 49 -22.35 -3.54 -11.62
C HIS A 49 -23.00 -4.79 -11.01
N ALA A 50 -22.41 -5.97 -11.22
CA ALA A 50 -22.89 -7.20 -10.61
C ALA A 50 -22.81 -7.14 -9.09
N ILE A 51 -21.71 -6.62 -8.51
CA ILE A 51 -21.57 -6.53 -7.05
C ILE A 51 -22.52 -5.49 -6.44
N ASP A 52 -22.74 -4.31 -7.07
CA ASP A 52 -23.75 -3.33 -6.61
C ASP A 52 -25.18 -3.90 -6.67
N ALA A 53 -25.50 -4.66 -7.72
CA ALA A 53 -26.77 -5.35 -7.85
C ALA A 53 -26.94 -6.40 -6.75
N MET A 54 -25.89 -7.19 -6.50
CA MET A 54 -25.89 -8.22 -5.47
C MET A 54 -26.08 -7.64 -4.07
N MET A 55 -25.44 -6.51 -3.74
CA MET A 55 -25.67 -5.80 -2.48
C MET A 55 -27.14 -5.35 -2.33
N GLY A 56 -27.81 -5.03 -3.44
CA GLY A 56 -29.24 -4.70 -3.46
C GLY A 56 -30.18 -5.88 -3.22
N GLU A 57 -29.88 -7.03 -3.82
CA GLU A 57 -30.63 -8.27 -3.57
C GLU A 57 -30.46 -8.73 -2.11
N LEU A 58 -29.22 -8.74 -1.59
CA LEU A 58 -28.95 -9.07 -0.19
C LEU A 58 -29.73 -8.16 0.77
N HIS A 59 -29.77 -6.87 0.48
CA HIS A 59 -30.57 -5.92 1.27
C HIS A 59 -32.07 -6.22 1.19
N SER A 60 -32.59 -6.61 0.03
CA SER A 60 -34.00 -6.97 -0.15
C SER A 60 -34.39 -8.24 0.62
N GLU A 61 -33.42 -9.09 0.96
CA GLU A 61 -33.57 -10.27 1.84
C GLU A 61 -33.38 -9.94 3.33
N GLY A 62 -33.22 -8.65 3.67
CA GLY A 62 -33.05 -8.18 5.04
C GLY A 62 -31.61 -8.21 5.54
N LYS A 63 -30.61 -8.46 4.70
CA LYS A 63 -29.19 -8.29 5.09
C LYS A 63 -28.87 -6.81 5.24
N THR A 64 -28.22 -6.47 6.33
CA THR A 64 -27.83 -5.11 6.67
C THR A 64 -26.39 -4.83 6.26
N ALA A 65 -26.03 -3.55 6.20
CA ALA A 65 -24.63 -3.15 6.06
C ALA A 65 -23.76 -3.71 7.20
N GLU A 66 -24.30 -3.91 8.40
CA GLU A 66 -23.56 -4.51 9.52
C GLU A 66 -23.31 -6.01 9.32
N ASP A 67 -24.22 -6.75 8.68
CA ASP A 67 -23.97 -8.16 8.32
C ASP A 67 -22.79 -8.27 7.34
N ILE A 68 -22.73 -7.35 6.37
CA ILE A 68 -21.62 -7.24 5.43
C ILE A 68 -20.32 -6.93 6.18
N ARG A 69 -20.33 -5.95 7.11
CA ARG A 69 -19.16 -5.66 7.95
C ARG A 69 -18.75 -6.86 8.79
N GLY A 70 -19.70 -7.58 9.36
CA GLY A 70 -19.47 -8.80 10.12
C GLY A 70 -18.73 -9.86 9.30
N SER A 71 -19.06 -10.01 8.02
CA SER A 71 -18.32 -10.88 7.09
C SER A 71 -16.89 -10.39 6.84
N LEU A 72 -16.74 -9.10 6.49
CA LEU A 72 -15.47 -8.48 6.17
C LEU A 72 -14.47 -8.53 7.33
N ARG A 73 -14.92 -8.38 8.58
CA ARG A 73 -14.07 -8.50 9.77
C ARG A 73 -13.44 -9.90 9.93
N ARG A 74 -13.97 -10.91 9.26
CA ARG A 74 -13.41 -12.28 9.25
C ARG A 74 -12.54 -12.56 8.02
N ALA A 75 -12.39 -11.61 7.10
CA ALA A 75 -11.55 -11.77 5.92
C ALA A 75 -10.11 -12.13 6.36
N PRO A 76 -9.46 -13.09 5.69
CA PRO A 76 -8.12 -13.53 6.07
C PRO A 76 -7.11 -12.40 5.84
N LEU A 77 -6.42 -12.00 6.89
CA LEU A 77 -5.37 -11.00 6.83
C LEU A 77 -4.16 -11.47 7.65
N SER A 78 -3.04 -11.67 6.96
CA SER A 78 -1.85 -12.25 7.57
C SER A 78 -1.21 -11.29 8.59
N PRO A 79 -0.81 -11.77 9.78
CA PRO A 79 -0.10 -10.94 10.75
C PRO A 79 1.23 -10.40 10.21
N HIS A 80 1.84 -11.08 9.23
CA HIS A 80 3.05 -10.60 8.56
C HIS A 80 2.79 -9.34 7.73
N VAL A 81 1.62 -9.24 7.07
CA VAL A 81 1.22 -8.03 6.33
C VAL A 81 0.97 -6.88 7.30
N VAL A 82 0.26 -7.13 8.41
CA VAL A 82 0.05 -6.13 9.48
C VAL A 82 1.40 -5.60 9.96
N ALA A 83 2.31 -6.50 10.30
CA ALA A 83 3.64 -6.15 10.77
C ALA A 83 4.42 -5.36 9.71
N ALA A 84 4.35 -5.76 8.43
CA ALA A 84 5.01 -5.08 7.34
C ALA A 84 4.50 -3.65 7.12
N ILE A 85 3.18 -3.43 7.10
CA ILE A 85 2.57 -2.11 6.97
C ILE A 85 3.01 -1.21 8.13
N LYS A 86 2.88 -1.69 9.36
CA LYS A 86 3.26 -0.94 10.55
C LYS A 86 4.76 -0.63 10.57
N THR A 87 5.59 -1.59 10.20
CA THR A 87 7.04 -1.43 10.19
C THR A 87 7.49 -0.51 9.06
N ALA A 88 6.98 -0.66 7.83
CA ALA A 88 7.30 0.24 6.73
C ALA A 88 6.95 1.69 7.08
N TYR A 89 5.75 1.92 7.62
CA TYR A 89 5.33 3.23 8.13
C TYR A 89 6.27 3.76 9.22
N ALA A 90 6.65 2.90 10.17
CA ALA A 90 7.52 3.23 11.30
C ALA A 90 9.00 3.39 10.93
N LEU A 91 9.50 2.76 9.87
CA LEU A 91 10.90 2.83 9.46
C LEU A 91 11.29 4.23 8.96
N GLY A 92 10.32 5.07 8.63
CA GLY A 92 10.62 6.48 8.47
C GLY A 92 11.09 7.16 9.79
N TYR A 93 10.75 6.64 10.96
CA TYR A 93 11.12 7.24 12.22
C TYR A 93 12.55 6.79 12.56
N VAL A 94 13.57 7.60 12.24
CA VAL A 94 14.93 7.28 12.67
C VAL A 94 14.97 7.20 14.20
N ARG A 95 15.29 6.02 14.73
CA ARG A 95 15.76 5.87 16.11
C ARG A 95 17.13 6.52 16.22
N ALA A 96 17.22 7.62 16.96
CA ALA A 96 18.49 8.20 17.34
C ALA A 96 19.33 7.16 18.11
N ALA A 97 20.39 6.65 17.50
CA ALA A 97 21.43 5.95 18.24
C ALA A 97 22.29 7.00 18.96
N ARG A 98 22.50 6.83 20.26
CA ARG A 98 23.41 7.67 21.05
C ARG A 98 24.81 7.67 20.40
N LEU A 99 25.22 8.78 19.79
CA LEU A 99 26.63 9.02 19.51
C LEU A 99 27.32 9.26 20.85
N ARG A 100 28.07 8.28 21.35
CA ARG A 100 29.12 8.58 22.34
C ARG A 100 30.33 9.10 21.57
N LEU A 101 30.46 10.42 21.45
CA LEU A 101 31.75 11.03 21.14
C LEU A 101 32.70 10.70 22.30
N ARG A 102 33.71 9.85 22.05
CA ARG A 102 34.86 9.79 22.97
C ARG A 102 35.69 11.05 22.74
N CYS A 103 35.71 11.93 23.72
CA CYS A 103 36.69 13.01 23.79
C CYS A 103 38.11 12.38 23.83
N PRO A 104 39.02 12.69 22.90
CA PRO A 104 40.38 12.15 22.92
C PRO A 104 41.30 12.84 23.94
N LEU A 105 40.79 13.85 24.67
CA LEU A 105 41.60 14.71 25.54
C LEU A 105 40.96 14.74 26.95
N ALA A 106 41.73 14.27 27.93
CA ALA A 106 41.53 14.31 29.38
C ALA A 106 40.66 13.20 30.02
N PRO A 107 41.27 12.17 30.64
CA PRO A 107 40.59 11.13 31.41
C PRO A 107 40.29 11.49 32.89
N SER A 108 40.40 12.75 33.33
CA SER A 108 40.45 13.05 34.78
C SER A 108 39.69 14.28 35.30
N LEU A 109 38.59 14.72 34.66
CA LEU A 109 37.72 15.77 35.22
C LEU A 109 36.23 15.38 35.15
N PRO A 110 35.45 15.50 36.25
CA PRO A 110 34.00 15.41 36.20
C PRO A 110 33.46 16.77 35.71
N CYS A 111 33.20 16.87 34.41
CA CYS A 111 32.49 17.99 33.81
C CYS A 111 30.98 17.68 33.84
N GLU A 112 30.27 18.32 34.77
CA GLU A 112 28.82 18.43 34.76
C GLU A 112 28.38 19.47 33.70
N PHE A 113 27.28 19.14 33.02
CA PHE A 113 26.49 19.96 32.08
C PHE A 113 27.12 20.32 30.73
N SER A 114 26.78 19.52 29.72
CA SER A 114 26.46 20.02 28.38
C SER A 114 25.08 19.49 28.01
N LEU A 115 24.11 20.38 27.84
CA LEU A 115 22.86 20.04 27.17
C LEU A 115 23.23 19.70 25.71
N ASP A 116 22.95 18.47 25.29
CA ASP A 116 23.08 18.07 23.89
C ASP A 116 22.33 19.09 23.00
N PRO A 117 22.88 19.50 21.83
CA PRO A 117 22.10 20.27 20.87
C PRO A 117 20.84 19.48 20.50
N PRO A 118 19.71 20.15 20.19
CA PRO A 118 18.47 19.45 19.89
C PRO A 118 18.75 18.49 18.74
N GLN A 119 18.67 17.19 19.02
CA GLN A 119 18.59 16.19 17.98
C GLN A 119 17.34 16.53 17.19
N ILE A 120 17.52 17.12 16.01
CA ILE A 120 16.43 17.27 15.06
C ILE A 120 16.10 15.84 14.64
N LEU A 121 15.18 15.22 15.37
CA LEU A 121 14.58 13.96 14.99
C LEU A 121 13.82 14.25 13.70
N LEU A 122 14.48 13.98 12.57
CA LEU A 122 13.80 13.99 11.30
C LEU A 122 12.87 12.78 11.28
N PHE A 123 11.60 13.04 11.60
CA PHE A 123 10.53 12.08 11.47
C PHE A 123 10.27 11.87 9.98
N PHE A 124 10.86 10.82 9.41
CA PHE A 124 10.44 10.36 8.11
C PHE A 124 9.19 9.50 8.33
N ARG A 125 8.21 9.54 7.43
CA ARG A 125 7.11 8.56 7.43
C ARG A 125 7.16 7.97 6.03
N CYS A 126 7.29 6.66 5.92
CA CYS A 126 7.05 6.02 4.64
C CYS A 126 5.56 6.24 4.32
N GLU A 127 5.28 6.88 3.20
CA GLU A 127 3.92 7.12 2.79
C GLU A 127 3.38 5.84 2.18
N LEU A 128 2.24 5.38 2.70
CA LEU A 128 1.55 4.20 2.18
C LEU A 128 0.24 4.66 1.55
N ARG A 129 -0.12 4.08 0.41
CA ARG A 129 -1.41 4.29 -0.28
C ARG A 129 -2.00 2.97 -0.73
N ILE A 130 -3.31 2.94 -0.89
CA ILE A 130 -4.01 1.82 -1.52
C ILE A 130 -4.50 2.24 -2.89
N LEU A 131 -4.33 1.35 -3.86
CA LEU A 131 -4.82 1.48 -5.23
C LEU A 131 -5.49 0.17 -5.63
N SER A 132 -6.82 0.08 -5.48
CA SER A 132 -7.51 -1.20 -5.60
C SER A 132 -8.82 -1.15 -6.40
N ASP A 133 -9.08 -2.22 -7.14
CA ASP A 133 -10.35 -2.48 -7.84
C ASP A 133 -11.48 -2.97 -6.90
N ALA A 134 -11.22 -3.10 -5.60
CA ALA A 134 -12.23 -3.37 -4.56
C ALA A 134 -13.21 -2.19 -4.43
N ASN A 135 -13.80 -1.97 -3.25
CA ASN A 135 -14.63 -0.81 -2.99
C ASN A 135 -14.37 -0.18 -1.61
N ALA A 136 -14.67 1.11 -1.48
CA ALA A 136 -14.33 1.89 -0.29
C ALA A 136 -14.94 1.31 1.00
N PHE A 137 -16.19 0.82 0.96
CA PHE A 137 -16.84 0.24 2.14
C PHE A 137 -16.09 -1.01 2.63
N PHE A 138 -15.58 -1.83 1.71
CA PHE A 138 -14.92 -3.10 2.04
C PHE A 138 -13.53 -2.83 2.60
N VAL A 139 -12.75 -2.01 1.88
CA VAL A 139 -11.41 -1.59 2.28
C VAL A 139 -11.45 -0.92 3.65
N ASP A 140 -12.30 0.10 3.83
CA ASP A 140 -12.36 0.88 5.07
C ASP A 140 -12.78 0.02 6.26
N THR A 141 -13.73 -0.91 6.06
CA THR A 141 -14.18 -1.81 7.14
C THR A 141 -13.05 -2.70 7.64
N ILE A 142 -12.32 -3.32 6.72
CA ILE A 142 -11.23 -4.25 7.07
C ILE A 142 -10.07 -3.49 7.70
N LEU A 143 -9.66 -2.36 7.12
CA LEU A 143 -8.59 -1.54 7.67
C LEU A 143 -8.94 -1.02 9.07
N ALA A 144 -10.16 -0.54 9.29
CA ALA A 144 -10.60 -0.09 10.60
C ALA A 144 -10.60 -1.23 11.63
N HIS A 145 -11.08 -2.41 11.25
CA HIS A 145 -11.11 -3.58 12.14
C HIS A 145 -9.72 -3.98 12.63
N HIS A 146 -8.71 -3.92 11.76
CA HIS A 146 -7.32 -4.29 12.09
C HIS A 146 -6.47 -3.12 12.61
N GLY A 147 -7.05 -1.92 12.77
CA GLY A 147 -6.33 -0.72 13.20
C GLY A 147 -5.23 -0.29 12.22
N LEU A 148 -5.50 -0.42 10.92
CA LEU A 148 -4.58 -0.10 9.82
C LEU A 148 -4.94 1.19 9.07
N ALA A 149 -6.14 1.76 9.27
CA ALA A 149 -6.61 2.93 8.51
C ALA A 149 -5.63 4.12 8.56
N ASP A 150 -5.10 4.45 9.74
CA ASP A 150 -4.21 5.62 9.94
C ASP A 150 -2.80 5.46 9.34
N TYR A 151 -2.47 4.27 8.83
CA TYR A 151 -1.19 3.99 8.17
C TYR A 151 -1.20 4.39 6.70
N PHE A 152 -2.39 4.51 6.10
CA PHE A 152 -2.55 4.87 4.70
C PHE A 152 -2.91 6.35 4.56
N SER A 153 -2.13 7.06 3.73
CA SER A 153 -2.34 8.47 3.41
C SER A 153 -3.48 8.71 2.42
N GLY A 154 -3.93 7.65 1.73
CA GLY A 154 -5.02 7.70 0.78
C GLY A 154 -5.35 6.34 0.21
N THR A 155 -6.62 6.18 -0.19
CA THR A 155 -7.17 4.99 -0.83
C THR A 155 -7.86 5.43 -2.12
N ASP A 156 -7.33 4.98 -3.25
CA ASP A 156 -7.98 5.11 -4.55
C ASP A 156 -8.66 3.76 -4.87
N THR A 157 -10.00 3.75 -4.86
CA THR A 157 -10.82 2.56 -5.11
C THR A 157 -12.23 2.93 -5.55
N ASN A 158 -13.04 1.96 -5.99
CA ASN A 158 -14.43 2.21 -6.40
C ASN A 158 -15.23 2.83 -5.24
N PRO A 159 -15.90 3.98 -5.43
CA PRO A 159 -16.68 4.62 -4.38
C PRO A 159 -17.81 3.72 -3.87
N ALA A 160 -18.02 3.71 -2.56
CA ALA A 160 -19.15 3.01 -1.95
C ALA A 160 -19.71 3.77 -0.76
N HIS A 161 -21.01 3.67 -0.54
CA HIS A 161 -21.70 4.26 0.60
C HIS A 161 -22.99 3.50 0.92
N VAL A 162 -23.45 3.58 2.17
CA VAL A 162 -24.78 3.10 2.55
C VAL A 162 -25.77 4.22 2.30
N ASP A 163 -26.83 3.95 1.53
CA ASP A 163 -27.86 4.94 1.22
C ASP A 163 -28.88 5.10 2.36
N ALA A 164 -29.85 5.99 2.17
CA ALA A 164 -30.88 6.30 3.18
C ALA A 164 -31.79 5.10 3.50
N ALA A 165 -31.87 4.09 2.63
CA ALA A 165 -32.63 2.86 2.87
C ALA A 165 -31.80 1.81 3.62
N GLY A 166 -30.51 2.07 3.88
CA GLY A 166 -29.61 1.10 4.50
C GLY A 166 -28.97 0.13 3.50
N ARG A 167 -29.14 0.36 2.20
CA ARG A 167 -28.52 -0.46 1.14
C ARG A 167 -27.11 0.02 0.86
N LEU A 168 -26.16 -0.91 0.77
CA LEU A 168 -24.82 -0.62 0.28
C LEU A 168 -24.86 -0.37 -1.24
N ARG A 169 -24.37 0.81 -1.65
CA ARG A 169 -24.21 1.22 -3.04
C ARG A 169 -22.75 1.28 -3.42
N ILE A 170 -22.38 0.63 -4.50
CA ILE A 170 -21.03 0.62 -5.08
C ILE A 170 -21.11 1.24 -6.47
N ARG A 171 -20.18 2.14 -6.80
CA ARG A 171 -20.09 2.80 -8.09
C ARG A 171 -18.71 2.59 -8.69
N PRO A 172 -18.59 2.56 -10.02
CA PRO A 172 -17.27 2.43 -10.62
C PRO A 172 -16.46 3.72 -10.47
N TYR A 173 -15.15 3.60 -10.32
CA TYR A 173 -14.24 4.74 -10.23
C TYR A 173 -14.19 5.57 -11.51
N HIS A 174 -14.27 4.90 -12.67
CA HIS A 174 -14.48 5.49 -13.97
C HIS A 174 -15.87 5.10 -14.46
N GLU A 175 -16.67 6.09 -14.86
CA GLU A 175 -17.95 5.80 -15.47
C GLU A 175 -17.77 5.01 -16.77
N PHE A 176 -18.57 3.96 -16.93
CA PHE A 176 -18.63 3.14 -18.14
C PHE A 176 -20.06 2.66 -18.36
N GLY A 177 -20.40 2.34 -19.60
CA GLY A 177 -21.70 1.81 -19.98
C GLY A 177 -21.61 1.00 -21.27
N ALA A 178 -22.74 0.44 -21.72
CA ALA A 178 -22.77 -0.39 -22.94
C ALA A 178 -22.27 0.36 -24.20
N ALA A 179 -22.34 1.69 -24.21
CA ALA A 179 -21.95 2.54 -25.35
C ALA A 179 -20.53 3.13 -25.26
N ALA A 180 -19.81 2.96 -24.15
CA ALA A 180 -18.48 3.53 -23.96
C ALA A 180 -17.53 2.52 -23.32
N HIS A 181 -16.50 2.13 -24.07
CA HIS A 181 -15.35 1.41 -23.51
C HIS A 181 -14.66 2.33 -22.49
N GLY A 182 -14.87 2.01 -21.22
CA GLY A 182 -14.50 2.82 -20.06
C GLY A 182 -13.05 3.31 -20.09
N HIS A 183 -12.88 4.51 -19.51
CA HIS A 183 -11.63 5.24 -19.25
C HIS A 183 -10.63 5.44 -20.40
N GLY A 184 -10.77 4.86 -21.58
CA GLY A 184 -9.91 5.13 -22.74
C GLY A 184 -8.48 4.56 -22.65
N CYS A 185 -8.22 3.58 -21.79
CA CYS A 185 -6.97 2.82 -21.80
C CYS A 185 -7.03 1.71 -22.86
N ALA A 186 -5.95 1.55 -23.63
CA ALA A 186 -5.86 0.51 -24.68
C ALA A 186 -5.48 -0.88 -24.14
N LEU A 187 -5.10 -1.01 -22.87
CA LEU A 187 -4.67 -2.30 -22.30
C LEU A 187 -5.88 -3.19 -21.98
N PRO A 188 -5.97 -4.40 -22.55
CA PRO A 188 -7.09 -5.33 -22.32
C PRO A 188 -7.08 -5.95 -20.92
N THR A 189 -6.02 -5.73 -20.14
CA THR A 189 -5.94 -6.18 -18.75
C THR A 189 -6.61 -5.21 -17.79
N CYS A 190 -6.89 -3.97 -18.20
CA CYS A 190 -7.60 -2.99 -17.38
C CYS A 190 -9.09 -3.32 -17.33
N PRO A 191 -9.67 -3.46 -16.14
CA PRO A 191 -11.12 -3.60 -16.03
C PRO A 191 -11.80 -2.25 -16.36
N PRO A 192 -13.06 -2.26 -16.80
CA PRO A 192 -13.76 -1.04 -17.24
C PRO A 192 -14.08 -0.07 -16.09
N ASN A 193 -14.22 -0.58 -14.86
CA ASN A 193 -14.59 0.21 -13.68
C ASN A 193 -13.48 1.12 -13.18
N MET A 194 -12.21 0.73 -13.31
CA MET A 194 -11.10 1.52 -12.77
C MET A 194 -9.80 1.16 -13.49
N CYS A 195 -9.09 2.18 -13.96
CA CYS A 195 -7.77 2.01 -14.54
C CYS A 195 -6.73 2.39 -13.50
N LYS A 196 -6.23 1.40 -12.76
CA LYS A 196 -5.14 1.60 -11.80
C LYS A 196 -3.94 2.32 -12.42
N GLY A 197 -3.63 2.08 -13.70
CA GLY A 197 -2.54 2.79 -14.39
C GLY A 197 -2.74 4.29 -14.56
N LYS A 198 -3.96 4.76 -14.87
CA LYS A 198 -4.26 6.20 -14.94
C LYS A 198 -4.15 6.87 -13.57
N VAL A 199 -4.60 6.16 -12.53
CA VAL A 199 -4.43 6.63 -11.15
C VAL A 199 -2.96 6.68 -10.76
N MET A 200 -2.18 5.65 -11.12
CA MET A 200 -0.74 5.61 -10.91
C MET A 200 -0.03 6.76 -11.63
N GLU A 201 -0.37 7.08 -12.89
CA GLU A 201 0.17 8.25 -13.60
C GLU A 201 -0.05 9.56 -12.81
N ARG A 202 -1.26 9.76 -12.27
CA ARG A 202 -1.55 10.91 -11.40
C ARG A 202 -0.67 10.92 -10.14
N ILE A 203 -0.49 9.77 -9.49
CA ILE A 203 0.38 9.64 -8.31
C ILE A 203 1.83 10.00 -8.69
N LEU A 204 2.36 9.47 -9.78
CA LEU A 204 3.72 9.73 -10.24
C LEU A 204 3.93 11.22 -10.57
N LEU A 205 2.95 11.87 -11.20
CA LEU A 205 3.00 13.32 -11.47
C LEU A 205 3.01 14.15 -10.18
N GLN A 206 2.29 13.73 -9.13
CA GLN A 206 2.36 14.38 -7.81
C GLN A 206 3.75 14.24 -7.19
N GLU A 207 4.38 13.06 -7.32
CA GLU A 207 5.74 12.83 -6.85
C GLU A 207 6.79 13.68 -7.59
N GLU A 208 6.64 13.82 -8.90
CA GLU A 208 7.50 14.67 -9.73
C GLU A 208 7.34 16.15 -9.36
N ALA A 209 6.11 16.62 -9.18
CA ALA A 209 5.84 17.99 -8.75
C ALA A 209 6.40 18.27 -7.35
N ALA A 210 6.23 17.33 -6.40
CA ALA A 210 6.78 17.46 -5.06
C ALA A 210 8.31 17.48 -5.06
N ALA A 211 8.95 16.64 -5.89
CA ALA A 211 10.40 16.65 -6.05
C ALA A 211 10.91 17.96 -6.66
N ALA A 212 10.24 18.47 -7.71
CA ALA A 212 10.60 19.74 -8.34
C ALA A 212 10.49 20.92 -7.36
N ALA A 213 9.42 20.96 -6.55
CA ALA A 213 9.24 21.98 -5.52
C ALA A 213 10.33 21.90 -4.42
N ALA A 214 10.74 20.69 -4.03
CA ALA A 214 11.83 20.49 -3.06
C ALA A 214 13.19 20.94 -3.63
N ALA A 215 13.48 20.61 -4.90
CA ALA A 215 14.71 20.99 -5.58
C ALA A 215 14.87 22.51 -5.73
N ALA A 216 13.77 23.22 -6.01
CA ALA A 216 13.75 24.68 -6.08
C ALA A 216 14.10 25.36 -4.72
N SER A 217 13.95 24.65 -3.61
CA SER A 217 14.18 25.17 -2.25
C SER A 217 15.63 24.92 -1.74
N ALA A 218 16.61 24.79 -2.63
CA ALA A 218 18.03 24.46 -2.34
C ALA A 218 18.26 23.16 -1.53
N LYS A 219 17.21 22.37 -1.31
CA LYS A 219 17.27 21.00 -0.82
C LYS A 219 17.37 20.11 -2.05
N SER A 220 18.59 19.89 -2.55
CA SER A 220 18.83 18.90 -3.61
C SER A 220 18.32 17.54 -3.12
N ARG A 221 17.11 17.15 -3.56
CA ARG A 221 16.50 15.87 -3.23
C ARG A 221 15.91 15.30 -4.50
N ARG A 222 16.36 14.10 -4.84
CA ARG A 222 15.78 13.29 -5.90
C ARG A 222 14.30 12.99 -5.59
N ARG A 223 13.54 12.64 -6.63
CA ARG A 223 12.26 11.96 -6.46
C ARG A 223 12.49 10.68 -5.64
N ARG A 224 11.66 10.44 -4.63
CA ARG A 224 11.67 9.15 -3.91
C ARG A 224 11.27 8.01 -4.84
N ALA A 225 11.75 6.80 -4.56
CA ALA A 225 11.29 5.62 -5.30
C ALA A 225 9.81 5.32 -5.00
N VAL A 226 9.11 4.75 -5.97
CA VAL A 226 7.75 4.22 -5.80
C VAL A 226 7.81 2.70 -5.84
N VAL A 227 7.16 2.06 -4.86
CA VAL A 227 7.01 0.61 -4.77
C VAL A 227 5.54 0.27 -4.98
N TYR A 228 5.23 -0.53 -6.00
CA TYR A 228 3.88 -1.02 -6.24
C TYR A 228 3.80 -2.53 -5.98
N LEU A 229 2.80 -2.99 -5.23
CA LEU A 229 2.58 -4.40 -4.94
C LEU A 229 1.18 -4.82 -5.40
N GLY A 230 1.06 -5.97 -6.06
CA GLY A 230 -0.22 -6.50 -6.54
C GLY A 230 -0.10 -7.93 -7.07
N ASP A 231 -1.22 -8.54 -7.45
CA ASP A 231 -1.28 -9.93 -7.90
C ASP A 231 -1.95 -10.10 -9.29
N GLY A 232 -2.95 -9.26 -9.59
CA GLY A 232 -3.91 -9.53 -10.65
C GLY A 232 -3.58 -8.93 -12.02
N ARG A 233 -4.48 -9.17 -12.98
CA ARG A 233 -4.37 -8.59 -14.34
C ARG A 233 -4.49 -7.06 -14.33
N GLY A 234 -5.34 -6.51 -13.45
CA GLY A 234 -5.53 -5.06 -13.30
C GLY A 234 -4.27 -4.31 -12.85
N ASP A 235 -3.34 -5.02 -12.21
CA ASP A 235 -2.08 -4.51 -11.68
C ASP A 235 -0.97 -4.41 -12.71
N TYR A 236 -1.18 -4.95 -13.91
CA TYR A 236 -0.21 -4.86 -14.99
C TYR A 236 -0.12 -3.45 -15.59
N CYS A 237 -1.26 -2.76 -15.73
CA CYS A 237 -1.26 -1.39 -16.25
C CYS A 237 -0.46 -0.40 -15.39
N PRO A 238 -0.64 -0.32 -14.05
CA PRO A 238 0.17 0.56 -13.21
C PRO A 238 1.65 0.17 -13.17
N SER A 239 2.01 -1.11 -13.30
CA SER A 239 3.43 -1.52 -13.32
C SER A 239 4.17 -0.96 -14.54
N LEU A 240 3.50 -0.85 -15.69
CA LEU A 240 4.06 -0.23 -16.91
C LEU A 240 4.27 1.28 -16.80
N LYS A 241 3.68 1.95 -15.80
CA LYS A 241 3.84 3.40 -15.58
C LYS A 241 5.06 3.73 -14.74
N LEU A 242 5.55 2.76 -13.97
CA LEU A 242 6.73 2.91 -13.13
C LEU A 242 7.99 3.06 -13.97
N ARG A 243 8.96 3.82 -13.45
CA ARG A 243 10.19 4.18 -14.18
C ARG A 243 11.41 3.44 -13.63
N GLY A 244 12.57 3.64 -14.28
CA GLY A 244 13.84 3.19 -13.72
C GLY A 244 14.06 3.80 -12.33
N GLY A 245 14.37 2.96 -11.34
CA GLY A 245 14.51 3.34 -9.94
C GLY A 245 13.25 3.12 -9.08
N ASP A 246 12.12 2.76 -9.69
CA ASP A 246 10.93 2.27 -9.01
C ASP A 246 10.93 0.73 -8.90
N TYR A 247 9.97 0.18 -8.14
CA TYR A 247 9.84 -1.24 -7.89
C TYR A 247 8.42 -1.72 -8.14
N VAL A 248 8.28 -2.91 -8.73
CA VAL A 248 7.04 -3.68 -8.75
C VAL A 248 7.23 -5.02 -8.05
N MET A 249 6.29 -5.38 -7.19
CA MET A 249 6.31 -6.62 -6.42
C MET A 249 5.11 -7.49 -6.76
N PRO A 250 5.23 -8.34 -7.80
CA PRO A 250 4.15 -9.23 -8.18
C PRO A 250 4.05 -10.45 -7.25
N ARG A 251 2.82 -10.84 -6.89
CA ARG A 251 2.57 -12.09 -6.16
C ARG A 251 2.82 -13.30 -7.06
N ALA A 252 3.71 -14.19 -6.63
CA ALA A 252 4.00 -15.43 -7.36
C ALA A 252 2.75 -16.29 -7.52
N GLY A 253 2.64 -16.96 -8.66
CA GLY A 253 1.48 -17.80 -9.00
C GLY A 253 0.21 -17.03 -9.35
N HIS A 254 0.28 -15.71 -9.51
CA HIS A 254 -0.86 -14.87 -9.91
C HIS A 254 -0.60 -14.19 -11.27
N PRO A 255 -1.67 -13.75 -11.99
CA PRO A 255 -1.56 -13.32 -13.38
C PRO A 255 -0.57 -12.18 -13.65
N LEU A 256 -0.30 -11.31 -12.67
CA LEU A 256 0.67 -10.23 -12.84
C LEU A 256 2.09 -10.76 -13.13
N CYS A 257 2.49 -11.87 -12.52
CA CYS A 257 3.79 -12.49 -12.76
C CYS A 257 3.96 -12.88 -14.23
N ASP A 258 2.95 -13.54 -14.81
CA ASP A 258 3.00 -14.00 -16.20
C ASP A 258 3.06 -12.83 -17.18
N LEU A 259 2.27 -11.77 -16.92
CA LEU A 259 2.25 -10.56 -17.73
C LEU A 259 3.60 -9.82 -17.70
N ILE A 260 4.19 -9.67 -16.50
CA ILE A 260 5.52 -9.05 -16.33
C ILE A 260 6.61 -9.91 -16.98
N ALA A 261 6.52 -11.24 -16.89
CA ALA A 261 7.48 -12.13 -17.54
C ALA A 261 7.41 -12.03 -19.07
N ALA A 262 6.20 -11.90 -19.63
CA ALA A 262 5.99 -11.74 -21.06
C ALA A 262 6.45 -10.36 -21.57
N SER A 263 6.21 -9.29 -20.80
CA SER A 263 6.63 -7.93 -21.16
C SER A 263 6.97 -7.15 -19.88
N PRO A 264 8.27 -7.03 -19.55
CA PRO A 264 8.70 -6.44 -18.29
C PRO A 264 8.57 -4.91 -18.30
N PRO A 265 8.23 -4.29 -17.15
CA PRO A 265 8.24 -2.84 -17.01
C PRO A 265 9.67 -2.31 -16.86
N ALA A 266 9.83 -0.98 -16.89
CA ALA A 266 11.12 -0.34 -16.63
C ALA A 266 11.55 -0.42 -15.15
N ALA A 267 10.60 -0.66 -14.24
CA ALA A 267 10.84 -0.79 -12.80
C ALA A 267 11.52 -2.12 -12.44
N ALA A 268 12.22 -2.13 -11.31
CA ALA A 268 12.82 -3.34 -10.77
C ALA A 268 11.74 -4.31 -10.28
N VAL A 269 11.71 -5.51 -10.85
CA VAL A 269 10.77 -6.57 -10.43
C VAL A 269 11.29 -7.30 -9.20
N ARG A 270 10.47 -7.43 -8.16
CA ARG A 270 10.79 -8.08 -6.88
C ARG A 270 9.58 -8.90 -6.40
N GLY A 271 9.42 -10.11 -6.95
CA GLY A 271 8.28 -10.97 -6.63
C GLY A 271 8.30 -11.51 -5.20
N TRP A 272 7.13 -11.94 -4.72
CA TRP A 272 6.93 -12.55 -3.41
C TRP A 272 5.98 -13.74 -3.50
N ALA A 273 6.22 -14.81 -2.76
CA ALA A 273 5.39 -16.03 -2.83
C ALA A 273 4.34 -16.16 -1.70
N GLY A 274 4.71 -15.75 -0.48
CA GLY A 274 3.84 -15.78 0.70
C GLY A 274 3.95 -14.49 1.51
N PHE A 275 3.11 -14.31 2.52
CA PHE A 275 3.06 -13.03 3.24
C PHE A 275 4.27 -12.72 4.11
N GLU A 276 4.97 -13.73 4.60
CA GLU A 276 6.28 -13.54 5.24
C GLU A 276 7.30 -13.02 4.22
N ASP A 277 7.25 -13.55 3.00
CA ASP A 277 8.12 -13.15 1.90
C ASP A 277 7.77 -11.73 1.41
N LEU A 278 6.49 -11.38 1.31
CA LEU A 278 6.02 -10.02 1.06
C LEU A 278 6.64 -9.06 2.06
N ALA A 279 6.52 -9.36 3.36
CA ALA A 279 7.08 -8.53 4.42
C ALA A 279 8.59 -8.36 4.26
N ARG A 280 9.32 -9.47 4.07
CA ARG A 280 10.78 -9.47 3.89
C ARG A 280 11.22 -8.65 2.68
N VAL A 281 10.59 -8.84 1.52
CA VAL A 281 10.95 -8.14 0.28
C VAL A 281 10.60 -6.65 0.39
N LEU A 282 9.41 -6.31 0.87
CA LEU A 282 8.97 -4.92 1.01
C LEU A 282 9.90 -4.16 1.96
N LEU A 283 10.13 -4.70 3.16
CA LEU A 283 10.96 -4.03 4.15
C LEU A 283 12.42 -3.92 3.69
N GLY A 284 12.93 -4.92 2.97
CA GLY A 284 14.26 -4.84 2.36
C GLY A 284 14.40 -3.73 1.31
N ILE A 285 13.36 -3.48 0.51
CA ILE A 285 13.33 -2.36 -0.45
C ILE A 285 13.26 -1.02 0.32
N VAL A 286 12.36 -0.92 1.31
CA VAL A 286 12.21 0.30 2.12
C VAL A 286 13.51 0.67 2.83
N ASP A 287 14.14 -0.29 3.52
CA ASP A 287 15.43 -0.10 4.20
C ASP A 287 16.53 0.32 3.22
N GLY A 288 16.61 -0.36 2.06
CA GLY A 288 17.58 -0.03 1.02
C GLY A 288 17.43 1.38 0.49
N GLU A 289 16.19 1.83 0.26
CA GLU A 289 15.90 3.18 -0.23
C GLU A 289 16.17 4.26 0.82
N ILE A 290 15.85 3.99 2.09
CA ILE A 290 16.19 4.88 3.19
C ILE A 290 17.71 5.00 3.34
N ALA A 291 18.44 3.89 3.30
CA ALA A 291 19.90 3.90 3.37
C ALA A 291 20.53 4.66 2.18
N ARG A 292 20.00 4.47 0.97
CA ARG A 292 20.43 5.18 -0.24
C ARG A 292 20.22 6.68 -0.11
N ALA A 293 19.06 7.11 0.36
CA ALA A 293 18.77 8.52 0.61
C ALA A 293 19.68 9.13 1.69
N ALA A 294 19.92 8.41 2.79
CA ALA A 294 20.78 8.89 3.86
C ALA A 294 22.24 9.06 3.41
N ALA A 295 22.76 8.15 2.58
CA ALA A 295 24.11 8.26 2.02
C ALA A 295 24.26 9.48 1.09
N GLU A 296 23.24 9.78 0.30
CA GLU A 296 23.21 10.97 -0.57
C GLU A 296 23.18 12.28 0.24
N GLU A 297 22.51 12.31 1.40
CA GLU A 297 22.50 13.46 2.31
C GLU A 297 23.81 13.62 3.09
N GLY A 298 24.41 12.51 3.54
CA GLY A 298 25.69 12.49 4.27
C GLY A 298 26.93 12.82 3.42
N ALA A 299 26.84 12.74 2.09
CA ALA A 299 27.90 13.18 1.19
C ALA A 299 28.04 14.71 1.09
N GLY A 300 27.04 15.49 1.57
CA GLY A 300 27.03 16.96 1.51
C GLY A 300 27.25 17.68 2.85
N ALA A 301 27.09 17.00 3.98
CA ALA A 301 27.34 17.53 5.32
C ALA A 301 27.90 16.39 6.17
N GLY A 302 28.91 16.64 7.01
CA GLY A 302 29.55 15.65 7.90
C GLY A 302 28.61 15.07 8.97
N VAL A 303 27.54 14.43 8.53
CA VAL A 303 26.48 13.82 9.32
C VAL A 303 26.76 12.32 9.35
N VAL A 304 26.99 11.81 10.55
CA VAL A 304 27.14 10.37 10.78
C VAL A 304 25.77 9.72 10.66
N VAL A 305 25.52 9.08 9.51
CA VAL A 305 24.35 8.23 9.31
C VAL A 305 24.55 6.94 10.08
N VAL A 306 23.82 6.75 11.18
CA VAL A 306 23.77 5.45 11.86
C VAL A 306 22.73 4.59 11.16
N VAL A 307 23.19 3.64 10.36
CA VAL A 307 22.36 2.57 9.79
C VAL A 307 21.85 1.71 10.95
N PRO A 308 20.53 1.48 11.09
CA PRO A 308 20.03 0.65 12.17
C PRO A 308 20.55 -0.78 12.02
N ALA A 309 21.03 -1.36 13.14
CA ALA A 309 21.22 -2.80 13.22
C ALA A 309 19.86 -3.48 12.99
N ARG A 310 19.85 -4.53 12.15
CA ARG A 310 18.66 -5.37 11.90
C ARG A 310 17.98 -5.65 13.24
N GLN A 311 16.77 -5.14 13.45
CA GLN A 311 15.90 -5.78 14.41
C GLN A 311 15.58 -7.13 13.78
N GLU A 312 16.08 -8.21 14.37
CA GLU A 312 15.31 -9.44 14.39
C GLU A 312 13.94 -9.02 14.92
N ALA A 313 13.00 -8.89 13.99
CA ALA A 313 11.66 -8.48 14.31
C ALA A 313 11.21 -9.38 15.47
N LEU A 314 10.63 -8.75 16.50
CA LEU A 314 9.83 -9.46 17.47
C LEU A 314 8.58 -9.95 16.71
N MET A 315 8.78 -10.96 15.87
CA MET A 315 7.72 -11.72 15.23
C MET A 315 6.94 -12.33 16.39
N PRO A 316 5.63 -12.06 16.53
CA PRO A 316 4.84 -12.77 17.51
C PRO A 316 4.99 -14.26 17.19
N GLN A 317 5.59 -15.02 18.11
CA GLN A 317 5.61 -16.47 18.03
C GLN A 317 4.15 -16.93 17.87
N ALA A 318 3.92 -17.83 16.91
CA ALA A 318 2.60 -18.38 16.64
C ALA A 318 1.94 -18.82 17.96
N VAL A 319 0.87 -18.12 18.34
CA VAL A 319 0.03 -18.55 19.46
C VAL A 319 -0.69 -19.80 18.98
N ARG A 320 -0.29 -20.97 19.51
CA ARG A 320 -1.04 -22.21 19.31
C ARG A 320 -2.41 -22.04 19.96
N VAL A 321 -3.45 -22.02 19.14
CA VAL A 321 -4.83 -22.18 19.59
C VAL A 321 -4.99 -23.67 19.96
N PRO A 322 -5.34 -24.04 21.21
CA PRO A 322 -5.67 -25.41 21.54
C PRO A 322 -6.91 -25.84 20.76
N ASN A 323 -6.87 -27.07 20.23
CA ASN A 323 -8.04 -27.76 19.64
C ASN A 323 -9.19 -27.86 20.63
#